data_AF-A0A7V9LHJ1-F1
#
_entry.id   AF-A0A7V9LHJ1-F1
#
_cell.length_a   1.000
_cell.length_b   1.000
_cell.length_c   1.000
_cell.angle_alpha   90.00
_cell.angle_beta   90.00
_cell.angle_gamma   90.00
#
_symmetry.space_group_name_H-M   'P 1'
#
loop_
_entity.id
_entity.type
_entity.pdbx_description
1 polymer ?
#
loop_
_entity_poly.entity_id
_entity_poly.type
_entity_poly.pdbx_seq_one_letter_code
_entity_poly.pdbx_strand_id
1 'polypeptide(L)'
;MGVYRAMLVFVVAVWKLGPDWSSMLESATTLAPVSGESWGAYLFFVVVLIGAQMTPYEMFFFSSGAVESRWRPKDLVEMRVNVIIGFPLGGLLAVAIQAVAFLVFFERGIQVGHISQTALPVAVALGKLGLAIAIVGIFAATFGATLETLLATGYDVAQYFGWSYD
;
A
#
# COMPACT_ATOMS: atom_id res chain seq x y z
N MET A 1 -13.33 -5.07 -10.32
CA MET A 1 -12.26 -4.36 -11.06
C MET A 1 -12.31 -2.82 -10.95
N GLY A 2 -13.49 -2.19 -10.76
CA GLY A 2 -13.59 -0.72 -10.67
C GLY A 2 -13.15 -0.08 -9.35
N VAL A 3 -13.33 -0.78 -8.22
CA VAL A 3 -13.18 -0.17 -6.88
C VAL A 3 -11.71 0.02 -6.47
N TYR A 4 -10.82 -0.90 -6.84
CA TYR A 4 -9.38 -0.77 -6.58
C TYR A 4 -8.75 0.44 -7.31
N ARG A 5 -9.33 0.86 -8.44
CA ARG A 5 -8.89 2.06 -9.17
C ARG A 5 -9.22 3.36 -8.42
N ALA A 6 -10.12 3.32 -7.44
CA ALA A 6 -10.43 4.47 -6.61
C ALA A 6 -9.19 4.98 -5.85
N MET A 7 -8.23 4.10 -5.54
CA MET A 7 -6.96 4.49 -4.92
C MET A 7 -6.12 5.43 -5.80
N LEU A 8 -6.35 5.49 -7.12
CA LEU A 8 -5.69 6.46 -8.00
C LEU A 8 -6.06 7.91 -7.65
N VAL A 9 -7.11 8.14 -6.86
CA VAL A 9 -7.45 9.48 -6.35
C VAL A 9 -6.31 10.11 -5.54
N PHE A 10 -5.48 9.29 -4.88
CA PHE A 10 -4.28 9.77 -4.17
C PHE A 10 -3.25 10.31 -5.14
N VAL A 11 -3.01 9.61 -6.26
CA VAL A 11 -2.12 10.08 -7.32
C VAL A 11 -2.65 11.39 -7.91
N VAL A 12 -3.94 11.44 -8.25
CA VAL A 12 -4.57 12.67 -8.76
C VAL A 12 -4.47 13.82 -7.74
N ALA A 13 -4.60 13.54 -6.45
CA ALA A 13 -4.48 14.53 -5.39
C ALA A 13 -3.05 15.09 -5.29
N VAL A 14 -1.99 14.28 -5.43
CA VAL A 14 -0.60 14.78 -5.51
C VAL A 14 -0.48 15.79 -6.65
N TRP A 15 -0.94 15.43 -7.85
CA TRP A 15 -0.86 16.31 -9.01
C TRP A 15 -1.66 17.60 -8.82
N LYS A 16 -2.82 17.52 -8.15
CA LYS A 16 -3.67 18.69 -7.90
C LYS A 16 -3.10 19.63 -6.85
N LEU A 17 -2.37 19.11 -5.86
CA LEU A 17 -1.68 19.90 -4.85
C LEU A 17 -0.46 20.65 -5.43
N GLY A 18 0.03 20.23 -6.60
CA GLY A 18 1.08 20.93 -7.34
C GLY A 18 2.40 21.03 -6.57
N PRO A 19 3.01 19.90 -6.15
CA PRO A 19 4.26 19.93 -5.41
C PRO A 19 5.41 20.46 -6.26
N ASP A 20 6.42 20.98 -5.58
CA ASP A 20 7.73 21.14 -6.19
C ASP A 20 8.38 19.76 -6.36
N TRP A 21 8.30 19.24 -7.58
CA TRP A 21 8.85 17.94 -7.94
C TRP A 21 10.36 17.85 -7.73
N SER A 22 11.09 18.97 -7.86
CA SER A 22 12.55 18.98 -7.72
C SER A 22 12.96 18.70 -6.28
N SER A 23 12.40 19.43 -5.31
CA SER A 23 12.65 19.21 -3.89
C SER A 23 12.10 17.86 -3.40
N MET A 24 10.98 17.38 -3.96
CA MET A 24 10.49 16.03 -3.66
C MET A 24 11.46 14.94 -4.12
N LEU A 25 12.02 15.04 -5.33
CA LEU A 25 13.01 14.10 -5.85
C LEU A 25 14.33 14.17 -5.07
N GLU A 26 14.80 15.37 -4.75
CA GLU A 26 15.98 15.57 -3.92
C GLU A 26 15.78 14.92 -2.53
N SER A 27 14.64 15.15 -1.90
CA SER A 27 14.30 14.55 -0.61
C SER A 27 14.18 13.02 -0.70
N ALA A 28 13.59 12.49 -1.77
CA ALA A 28 13.44 11.04 -1.96
C ALA A 28 14.77 10.32 -2.21
N THR A 29 15.77 11.02 -2.77
CA THR A 29 17.12 10.48 -3.02
C THR A 29 18.09 10.73 -1.88
N THR A 30 17.74 11.58 -0.92
CA THR A 30 18.55 11.88 0.25
C THR A 30 18.37 10.81 1.32
N LEU A 31 19.35 9.94 1.47
CA LEU A 31 19.36 8.87 2.48
C LEU A 31 19.83 9.39 3.86
N ALA A 32 19.14 10.39 4.39
CA ALA A 32 19.46 10.99 5.69
C ALA A 32 18.19 11.37 6.47
N PRO A 33 18.25 11.41 7.81
CA PRO A 33 17.17 11.94 8.63
C PRO A 33 16.85 13.40 8.25
N VAL A 34 15.58 13.77 8.32
CA VAL A 34 15.15 15.17 8.21
C VAL A 34 15.79 15.98 9.35
N SER A 35 16.11 17.25 9.10
CA SER A 35 16.70 18.13 10.11
C SER A 35 15.89 18.15 11.41
N GLY A 36 16.51 17.77 12.52
CA GLY A 36 15.87 17.66 13.84
C GLY A 36 15.47 16.23 14.24
N GLU A 37 15.48 15.28 13.31
CA GLU A 37 15.24 13.86 13.59
C GLU A 37 16.54 13.08 13.80
N SER A 38 16.45 12.00 14.58
CA SER A 38 17.59 11.14 14.87
C SER A 38 17.77 10.05 13.81
N TRP A 39 19.01 9.57 13.64
CA TRP A 39 19.28 8.37 12.85
C TRP A 39 18.51 7.14 13.34
N GLY A 40 18.24 7.05 14.65
CA GLY A 40 17.44 5.97 15.23
C GLY A 40 15.99 6.00 14.72
N ALA A 41 15.36 7.17 14.68
CA ALA A 41 14.01 7.33 14.14
C ALA A 41 13.94 7.02 12.64
N TYR A 42 14.93 7.51 11.88
CA TYR A 42 15.04 7.22 10.45
C TYR A 42 15.16 5.71 10.18
N LEU A 43 16.11 5.03 10.83
CA LEU A 43 16.30 3.59 10.67
C LEU A 43 15.10 2.78 11.16
N PHE A 44 14.43 3.24 12.21
CA PHE A 44 13.18 2.64 12.67
C PHE A 44 12.11 2.65 11.57
N PHE A 45 11.88 3.78 10.91
CA PHE A 45 10.93 3.85 9.79
C PHE A 45 11.35 2.99 8.60
N VAL A 46 12.65 2.90 8.30
CA VAL A 46 13.15 1.98 7.25
C VAL A 46 12.77 0.54 7.57
N VAL A 47 13.03 0.08 8.80
CA VAL A 47 12.69 -1.29 9.22
C VAL A 47 11.17 -1.52 9.22
N VAL A 48 10.38 -0.56 9.70
CA VAL A 48 8.92 -0.63 9.69
C VAL A 48 8.37 -0.73 8.27
N LEU A 49 8.88 0.08 7.33
CA LEU A 49 8.45 0.04 5.93
C LEU A 49 8.79 -1.30 5.28
N ILE A 50 9.98 -1.84 5.51
CA ILE A 50 10.37 -3.17 5.02
C ILE A 50 9.47 -4.26 5.62
N GLY A 51 9.23 -4.22 6.93
CA GLY A 51 8.34 -5.17 7.61
C GLY A 51 6.90 -5.11 7.12
N ALA A 52 6.39 -3.91 6.83
CA ALA A 52 5.04 -3.71 6.33
C ALA A 52 4.83 -4.25 4.90
N GLN A 53 5.90 -4.40 4.10
CA GLN A 53 5.83 -5.01 2.77
C GLN A 53 6.06 -6.53 2.77
N MET A 54 6.62 -7.09 3.85
CA MET A 54 6.92 -8.52 3.95
C MET A 54 5.87 -9.23 4.80
N THR A 55 4.63 -9.31 4.30
CA THR A 55 3.55 -9.98 5.03
C THR A 55 3.52 -11.49 4.71
N PRO A 56 3.75 -12.38 5.70
CA PRO A 56 3.90 -13.82 5.45
C PRO A 56 2.70 -14.48 4.75
N TYR A 57 1.47 -13.98 4.98
CA TYR A 57 0.27 -14.54 4.36
C TYR A 57 0.27 -14.44 2.84
N GLU A 58 0.93 -13.42 2.26
CA GLU A 58 0.99 -13.26 0.79
C GLU A 58 1.73 -14.42 0.14
N MET A 59 2.75 -14.96 0.81
CA MET A 59 3.48 -16.14 0.31
C MET A 59 2.58 -17.38 0.28
N PHE A 60 1.78 -17.58 1.33
CA PHE A 60 0.83 -18.70 1.40
C PHE A 60 -0.31 -18.53 0.39
N PHE A 61 -0.89 -17.35 0.26
CA PHE A 61 -1.94 -17.04 -0.71
C PHE A 61 -1.46 -17.20 -2.16
N PHE A 62 -0.25 -16.71 -2.47
CA PHE A 62 0.32 -16.86 -3.80
C PHE A 62 0.61 -18.33 -4.14
N SER A 63 1.07 -19.11 -3.15
CA SER A 63 1.35 -20.53 -3.31
C SER A 63 0.07 -21.37 -3.44
N SER A 64 -0.95 -21.12 -2.62
CA SER A 64 -2.24 -21.81 -2.71
C SER A 64 -2.94 -21.48 -4.02
N GLY A 65 -2.92 -20.20 -4.43
CA GLY A 65 -3.45 -19.77 -5.73
C GLY A 65 -2.74 -20.43 -6.92
N ALA A 66 -1.43 -20.68 -6.81
CA ALA A 66 -0.67 -21.41 -7.83
C ALA A 66 -1.09 -22.89 -7.94
N VAL A 67 -1.36 -23.54 -6.81
CA VAL A 67 -1.85 -24.92 -6.75
C VAL A 67 -3.26 -25.02 -7.31
N GLU A 68 -4.16 -24.12 -6.88
CA GLU A 68 -5.56 -24.11 -7.30
C GLU A 68 -5.70 -23.80 -8.80
N SER A 69 -4.90 -22.86 -9.31
CA SER A 69 -4.83 -22.52 -10.73
C SER A 69 -4.00 -23.52 -11.57
N ARG A 70 -3.45 -24.59 -10.95
CA ARG A 70 -2.66 -25.64 -11.60
C ARG A 70 -1.52 -25.11 -12.48
N TRP A 71 -0.73 -24.19 -11.94
CA TRP A 71 0.37 -23.55 -12.70
C TRP A 71 1.38 -24.57 -13.24
N ARG A 72 1.81 -24.34 -14.48
CA ARG A 72 2.92 -25.04 -15.14
C ARG A 72 4.17 -24.16 -15.12
N PRO A 73 5.37 -24.71 -15.40
CA PRO A 73 6.61 -23.93 -15.41
C PRO A 73 6.57 -22.66 -16.30
N LYS A 74 5.81 -22.68 -17.39
CA LYS A 74 5.61 -21.51 -18.26
C LYS A 74 4.78 -20.39 -17.62
N ASP A 75 3.83 -20.74 -16.76
CA ASP A 75 2.94 -19.79 -16.08
C ASP A 75 3.72 -19.03 -14.99
N LEU A 76 4.84 -19.58 -14.50
CA LEU A 76 5.77 -18.90 -13.58
C LEU A 76 6.43 -17.66 -14.19
N VAL A 77 6.72 -17.69 -15.50
CA VAL A 77 7.34 -16.53 -16.18
C VAL A 77 6.32 -15.40 -16.30
N GLU A 78 5.09 -15.73 -16.68
CA GLU A 78 3.98 -14.77 -16.73
C GLU A 78 3.72 -14.14 -15.35
N MET A 79 3.65 -14.97 -14.31
CA MET A 79 3.41 -14.47 -12.95
C MET A 79 4.57 -13.64 -12.41
N ARG A 80 5.83 -13.95 -12.77
CA ARG A 80 6.97 -13.07 -12.45
C ARG A 80 6.85 -11.71 -13.11
N VAL A 81 6.43 -11.64 -14.36
CA VAL A 81 6.21 -10.36 -15.05
C VAL A 81 5.08 -9.58 -14.37
N ASN A 82 3.97 -10.24 -14.03
CA ASN A 82 2.86 -9.62 -13.32
C ASN A 82 3.30 -9.06 -11.96
N VAL A 83 4.13 -9.78 -11.21
CA VAL A 83 4.71 -9.33 -9.93
C VAL A 83 5.64 -8.14 -10.14
N ILE A 84 6.58 -8.23 -11.09
CA ILE A 84 7.55 -7.17 -11.38
C ILE A 84 6.87 -5.87 -11.83
N ILE A 85 5.70 -5.94 -12.46
CA ILE A 85 4.93 -4.76 -12.85
C ILE A 85 4.00 -4.31 -11.71
N GLY A 86 3.33 -5.26 -11.04
CA GLY A 86 2.31 -5.00 -10.03
C GLY A 86 2.87 -4.39 -8.75
N PHE A 87 3.98 -4.92 -8.23
CA PHE A 87 4.58 -4.43 -6.97
C PHE A 87 5.03 -2.96 -7.08
N PRO A 88 5.75 -2.53 -8.14
CA PRO A 88 6.08 -1.12 -8.31
C PRO A 88 4.87 -0.20 -8.41
N LEU A 89 3.76 -0.66 -9.03
CA LEU A 89 2.52 0.13 -9.07
C LEU A 89 1.90 0.28 -7.67
N GLY A 90 1.95 -0.77 -6.85
CA GLY A 90 1.56 -0.69 -5.43
C GLY A 90 2.46 0.24 -4.62
N GLY A 91 3.78 0.17 -4.84
CA GLY A 91 4.76 1.06 -4.22
C GLY A 91 4.54 2.52 -4.61
N LEU A 92 4.25 2.81 -5.88
CA LEU A 92 3.93 4.16 -6.35
C LEU A 92 2.68 4.71 -5.66
N LEU A 93 1.67 3.87 -5.43
CA LEU A 93 0.47 4.25 -4.68
C LEU A 93 0.81 4.56 -3.21
N ALA A 94 1.64 3.75 -2.55
CA ALA A 94 2.09 4.01 -1.18
C ALA A 94 2.84 5.35 -1.08
N VAL A 95 3.73 5.63 -2.04
CA VAL A 95 4.43 6.92 -2.16
C VAL A 95 3.43 8.06 -2.39
N ALA A 96 2.40 7.88 -3.21
CA ALA A 96 1.38 8.90 -3.43
C ALA A 96 0.60 9.23 -2.14
N ILE A 97 0.25 8.22 -1.34
CA ILE A 97 -0.41 8.41 -0.03
C ILE A 97 0.52 9.20 0.91
N GLN A 98 1.80 8.81 0.99
CA GLN A 98 2.80 9.53 1.79
C GLN A 98 2.99 10.97 1.31
N ALA A 99 3.04 11.19 0.00
CA ALA A 99 3.23 12.50 -0.61
C ALA A 99 2.07 13.45 -0.29
N VAL A 100 0.81 13.03 -0.43
CA VAL A 100 -0.32 13.90 -0.07
C VAL A 100 -0.35 14.22 1.42
N ALA A 101 0.00 13.26 2.27
CA ALA A 101 0.11 13.49 3.71
C ALA A 101 1.22 14.50 4.03
N PHE A 102 2.38 14.37 3.40
CA PHE A 102 3.48 15.31 3.53
C PHE A 102 3.07 16.72 3.11
N LEU A 103 2.54 16.88 1.89
CA LEU A 103 2.17 18.19 1.32
C LEU A 103 1.10 18.94 2.14
N VAL A 104 0.24 18.23 2.87
CA VAL A 104 -0.83 18.86 3.65
C VAL A 104 -0.48 18.98 5.13
N PHE A 105 0.18 17.99 5.73
CA PHE A 105 0.37 17.92 7.17
C PHE A 105 1.75 18.36 7.64
N PHE A 106 2.79 18.16 6.83
CA PHE A 106 4.18 18.37 7.27
C PHE A 106 4.46 19.82 7.66
N GLU A 107 4.14 20.78 6.79
CA GLU A 107 4.32 22.22 7.07
C GLU A 107 3.50 22.72 8.26
N ARG A 108 2.43 22.00 8.63
CA ARG A 108 1.54 22.35 9.74
C ARG A 108 1.92 21.66 11.06
N GLY A 109 2.96 20.82 11.07
CA GLY A 109 3.36 20.04 12.23
C GLY A 109 2.29 19.03 12.69
N ILE A 110 1.39 18.62 11.80
CA ILE A 110 0.30 17.70 12.14
C ILE A 110 0.81 16.27 12.02
N GLN A 111 0.77 15.52 13.12
CA GLN A 111 1.09 14.10 13.11
C GLN A 111 -0.15 13.26 12.77
N VAL A 112 0.04 12.27 11.89
CA VAL A 112 -0.99 11.31 11.50
C VAL A 112 -0.94 10.13 12.47
N GLY A 113 -1.97 9.97 13.30
CA GLY A 113 -2.09 8.85 14.25
C GLY A 113 -3.06 7.76 13.81
N HIS A 114 -3.95 8.06 12.85
CA HIS A 114 -5.00 7.13 12.41
C HIS A 114 -5.13 7.08 10.89
N ILE A 115 -5.50 5.90 10.37
CA ILE A 115 -5.76 5.70 8.94
C ILE A 115 -6.88 6.60 8.40
N SER A 116 -7.85 6.98 9.23
CA SER A 116 -8.92 7.91 8.82
C SER A 116 -8.38 9.30 8.44
N GLN A 117 -7.26 9.71 9.03
CA GLN A 117 -6.63 11.00 8.75
C GLN A 117 -5.88 11.00 7.41
N THR A 118 -5.45 9.85 6.90
CA THR A 118 -4.71 9.76 5.63
C THR A 118 -5.57 10.10 4.41
N ALA A 119 -6.90 10.03 4.54
CA ALA A 119 -7.84 10.44 3.48
C ALA A 119 -8.11 11.95 3.45
N LEU A 120 -7.84 12.68 4.54
CA LEU A 120 -8.14 14.12 4.64
C LEU A 120 -7.35 14.99 3.64
N PRO A 121 -6.05 14.73 3.35
CA PRO A 121 -5.32 15.47 2.32
C PRO A 121 -6.01 15.42 0.95
N VAL A 122 -6.65 14.30 0.62
CA VAL A 122 -7.42 14.15 -0.63
C VAL A 122 -8.65 15.07 -0.61
N ALA A 123 -9.29 15.25 0.54
CA ALA A 123 -10.40 16.20 0.68
C ALA A 123 -9.95 17.65 0.46
N VAL A 124 -8.74 18.00 0.93
CA VAL A 124 -8.14 19.34 0.71
C VAL A 124 -7.86 19.56 -0.78
N ALA A 125 -7.34 18.54 -1.47
CA ALA A 125 -6.98 18.64 -2.89
C ALA A 125 -8.18 18.59 -3.85
N LEU A 126 -9.15 17.70 -3.59
CA LEU A 126 -10.19 17.30 -4.54
C LEU A 126 -11.62 17.46 -3.99
N GLY A 127 -11.77 18.03 -2.79
CA GLY A 127 -13.06 18.27 -2.16
C GLY A 127 -13.79 17.00 -1.70
N LYS A 128 -15.10 17.15 -1.43
CA LYS A 128 -15.95 16.08 -0.87
C LYS A 128 -16.03 14.85 -1.76
N LEU A 129 -16.02 15.04 -3.09
CA LEU A 129 -16.08 13.93 -4.04
C LEU A 129 -14.78 13.10 -4.01
N GLY A 130 -13.62 13.75 -4.00
CA GLY A 130 -12.34 13.07 -3.86
C GLY A 130 -12.22 12.29 -2.54
N LEU A 131 -12.72 12.87 -1.44
CA LEU A 131 -12.78 12.18 -0.16
C LEU A 131 -13.66 10.92 -0.21
N ALA A 132 -14.85 11.01 -0.82
CA ALA A 132 -15.73 9.85 -0.97
C ALA A 132 -15.05 8.72 -1.77
N ILE A 133 -14.36 9.07 -2.87
CA ILE A 133 -13.61 8.10 -3.68
C ILE A 133 -12.46 7.49 -2.84
N ALA A 134 -11.72 8.28 -2.08
CA ALA A 134 -10.63 7.79 -1.23
C ALA A 134 -11.14 6.81 -0.16
N ILE A 135 -12.26 7.13 0.51
CA ILE A 135 -12.86 6.25 1.52
C ILE A 135 -13.27 4.91 0.89
N VAL A 136 -13.92 4.94 -0.27
CA VAL A 136 -14.32 3.72 -0.99
C VAL A 136 -13.09 2.90 -1.41
N GLY A 137 -12.03 3.56 -1.87
CA GLY A 137 -10.78 2.91 -2.23
C GLY A 137 -10.09 2.24 -1.05
N ILE A 138 -9.95 2.96 0.07
CA ILE A 138 -9.36 2.43 1.32
C ILE A 138 -10.19 1.24 1.79
N PHE A 139 -11.52 1.38 1.85
CA PHE A 139 -12.40 0.29 2.25
C PHE A 139 -12.21 -0.95 1.39
N ALA A 140 -12.22 -0.80 0.06
CA ALA A 140 -12.05 -1.92 -0.85
C ALA A 140 -10.67 -2.59 -0.74
N ALA A 141 -9.61 -1.80 -0.57
CA ALA A 141 -8.25 -2.33 -0.40
C ALA A 141 -8.11 -3.09 0.92
N THR A 142 -8.50 -2.49 2.05
CA THR A 142 -8.40 -3.12 3.37
C THR A 142 -9.32 -4.32 3.51
N PHE A 143 -10.55 -4.24 3.00
CA PHE A 143 -11.49 -5.35 3.02
C PHE A 143 -11.01 -6.51 2.17
N GLY A 144 -10.49 -6.24 0.96
CA GLY A 144 -9.89 -7.25 0.09
C GLY A 144 -8.72 -7.98 0.77
N ALA A 145 -7.76 -7.23 1.31
CA ALA A 145 -6.63 -7.82 2.04
C ALA A 145 -7.08 -8.64 3.27
N THR A 146 -8.13 -8.18 3.97
CA THR A 146 -8.70 -8.92 5.10
C THR A 146 -9.30 -10.26 4.66
N LEU A 147 -10.04 -10.30 3.56
CA LEU A 147 -10.60 -11.54 3.02
C LEU A 147 -9.51 -12.53 2.59
N GLU A 148 -8.48 -12.05 1.89
CA GLU A 148 -7.33 -12.87 1.49
C GLU A 148 -6.61 -13.47 2.71
N THR A 149 -6.38 -12.65 3.74
CA THR A 149 -5.75 -13.09 5.00
C THR A 149 -6.62 -14.12 5.73
N LEU A 150 -7.94 -13.91 5.79
CA LEU A 150 -8.87 -14.83 6.44
C LEU A 150 -8.93 -16.18 5.72
N LEU A 151 -8.96 -16.18 4.38
CA LEU A 151 -8.94 -17.40 3.58
C LEU A 151 -7.64 -18.17 3.77
N ALA A 152 -6.48 -17.51 3.66
CA ALA A 152 -5.18 -18.13 3.87
C ALA A 152 -5.07 -18.76 5.27
N THR A 153 -5.46 -18.00 6.30
CA THR A 153 -5.45 -18.51 7.69
C THR A 153 -6.42 -19.67 7.88
N GLY A 154 -7.62 -19.60 7.27
CA GLY A 154 -8.60 -20.68 7.30
C GLY A 154 -8.06 -21.98 6.70
N TYR A 155 -7.40 -21.90 5.55
CA TYR A 155 -6.75 -23.04 4.90
C TYR A 155 -5.63 -23.62 5.77
N ASP A 156 -4.74 -22.78 6.31
CA ASP A 156 -3.63 -23.23 7.15
C ASP A 156 -4.14 -23.97 8.40
N VAL A 157 -5.19 -23.44 9.05
CA VAL A 157 -5.81 -24.08 10.23
C VAL A 157 -6.47 -25.40 9.85
N ALA A 158 -7.24 -25.45 8.76
CA ALA A 158 -7.89 -26.69 8.31
C ALA A 158 -6.86 -27.78 7.96
N GLN A 159 -5.77 -27.41 7.30
CA GLN A 159 -4.66 -28.32 7.00
C GLN A 159 -3.96 -28.81 8.26
N TYR A 160 -3.69 -27.93 9.23
CA TYR A 160 -3.07 -28.31 10.50
C TYR A 160 -3.90 -29.34 11.28
N PHE A 161 -5.24 -29.21 11.29
CA PHE A 161 -6.14 -30.15 11.97
C PHE A 161 -6.59 -31.33 11.12
N GLY A 162 -6.17 -31.41 9.84
CA GLY A 162 -6.54 -32.49 8.92
C GLY A 162 -8.02 -32.49 8.53
N TRP A 163 -8.71 -31.34 8.61
CA TRP A 163 -10.10 -31.21 8.21
C TRP A 163 -10.23 -31.16 6.69
N SER A 164 -11.33 -31.70 6.15
CA SER A 164 -11.66 -31.60 4.72
C SER A 164 -11.94 -30.14 4.35
N TYR A 165 -11.19 -29.62 3.38
CA TYR A 165 -11.23 -28.23 2.88
C TYR A 165 -11.74 -28.16 1.43
N ASP A 166 -12.72 -29.01 1.10
CA ASP A 166 -13.45 -29.00 -0.19
C ASP A 166 -14.55 -27.92 -0.25
#